data_AF-A0A0G3BM62-F1
#
_entry.id   AF-A0A0G3BM62-F1
#
_cell.length_a   1.000
_cell.length_b   1.000
_cell.length_c   1.000
_cell.angle_alpha   90.00
_cell.angle_beta   90.00
_cell.angle_gamma   90.00
#
_symmetry.space_group_name_H-M   'P 1'
#
loop_
_entity.id
_entity.type
_entity.pdbx_description
1 polymer ?
#
loop_
_entity_poly.entity_id
_entity_poly.type
_entity_poly.pdbx_seq_one_letter_code
_entity_poly.pdbx_strand_id
1 'polypeptide(L)'
;MDTLAASVWLVLAVAVVAANLPFVNERLFAIGPRRSPHKALALRLFELLVLFGAVLGLGFGLEARIGQRHAQGWEFYAVSACLFLTLAFPGFVWRYLRRHRG
;
A
#
# COMPACT_ATOMS: atom_id res chain seq x y z
N MET A 1 18.03 -16.37 -9.63
CA MET A 1 17.33 -15.10 -9.37
C MET A 1 18.02 -14.45 -8.20
N ASP A 2 18.61 -13.28 -8.40
CA ASP A 2 19.44 -12.63 -7.38
C ASP A 2 18.59 -12.32 -6.14
N THR A 3 19.11 -12.56 -4.94
CA THR A 3 18.37 -12.40 -3.66
C THR A 3 17.81 -10.98 -3.48
N LEU A 4 18.51 -10.00 -4.05
CA LEU A 4 18.08 -8.60 -4.13
C LEU A 4 16.84 -8.43 -5.00
N ALA A 5 16.84 -9.03 -6.20
CA ALA A 5 15.69 -9.01 -7.10
C ALA A 5 14.46 -9.67 -6.45
N ALA A 6 14.65 -10.80 -5.76
CA ALA A 6 13.57 -11.48 -5.03
C ALA A 6 12.97 -10.57 -3.92
N SER A 7 13.82 -9.84 -3.19
CA SER A 7 13.37 -8.91 -2.14
C SER A 7 12.56 -7.74 -2.72
N VAL A 8 13.01 -7.16 -3.84
CA VAL A 8 12.29 -6.08 -4.53
C VAL A 8 10.92 -6.56 -5.03
N TRP A 9 10.87 -7.72 -5.69
CA TRP A 9 9.62 -8.30 -6.16
C TRP A 9 8.65 -8.61 -5.02
N LEU A 10 9.16 -9.10 -3.89
CA LEU A 10 8.35 -9.34 -2.70
C LEU A 10 7.76 -8.04 -2.14
N VAL A 11 8.56 -6.97 -2.00
CA VAL A 11 8.06 -5.67 -1.53
C VAL A 11 7.02 -5.11 -2.50
N LEU A 12 7.24 -5.23 -3.81
CA LEU A 12 6.27 -4.80 -4.82
C LEU A 12 4.97 -5.58 -4.73
N ALA A 13 5.03 -6.91 -4.60
CA ALA A 13 3.84 -7.74 -4.44
C ALA A 13 3.05 -7.35 -3.17
N VAL A 14 3.76 -7.14 -2.05
CA VAL A 14 3.14 -6.66 -0.80
C VAL A 14 2.54 -5.27 -0.99
N ALA A 15 3.22 -4.37 -1.70
CA ALA A 15 2.71 -3.02 -1.98
C ALA A 15 1.40 -3.06 -2.78
N VAL A 16 1.32 -3.89 -3.82
CA VAL A 16 0.10 -4.08 -4.62
C VAL A 16 -1.05 -4.56 -3.74
N VAL A 17 -0.81 -5.59 -2.92
CA VAL A 17 -1.84 -6.17 -2.05
C VAL A 17 -2.28 -5.15 -0.99
N ALA A 18 -1.32 -4.52 -0.31
CA ALA A 18 -1.58 -3.53 0.73
C ALA A 18 -2.32 -2.30 0.19
N ALA A 19 -1.94 -1.78 -0.97
CA ALA A 19 -2.60 -0.62 -1.59
C ALA A 19 -4.07 -0.87 -1.92
N ASN A 20 -4.45 -2.10 -2.26
CA ASN A 20 -5.82 -2.45 -2.65
C ASN A 20 -6.69 -2.96 -1.49
N LEU A 21 -6.06 -3.45 -0.43
CA LEU A 21 -6.69 -3.97 0.78
C LEU A 21 -7.78 -3.06 1.40
N PRO A 22 -7.56 -1.74 1.61
CA PRO A 22 -8.56 -0.88 2.23
C PRO A 22 -9.79 -0.62 1.35
N PHE A 23 -9.72 -0.96 0.05
CA PHE A 23 -10.84 -0.81 -0.88
C PHE A 23 -11.67 -2.07 -1.03
N VAL A 24 -11.01 -3.24 -1.04
CA VAL A 24 -11.67 -4.55 -1.19
C VAL A 24 -12.35 -4.98 0.11
N ASN A 25 -11.78 -4.64 1.28
CA ASN A 25 -12.29 -5.08 2.58
C ASN A 25 -12.98 -3.94 3.35
N GLU A 26 -14.15 -4.22 3.94
CA GLU A 26 -14.86 -3.30 4.84
C GLU A 26 -14.36 -3.35 6.29
N ARG A 27 -13.47 -4.29 6.58
CA ARG A 27 -12.79 -4.37 7.87
C ARG A 27 -11.72 -3.29 7.96
N LEU A 28 -11.54 -2.73 9.16
CA LEU A 28 -10.39 -1.87 9.46
C LEU A 28 -9.10 -2.69 9.30
N PHE A 29 -8.17 -2.26 8.44
CA PHE A 29 -6.89 -2.95 8.20
C PHE A 29 -7.01 -4.48 7.95
N ALA A 30 -8.06 -4.94 7.28
CA ALA A 30 -8.39 -6.37 7.08
C ALA A 30 -8.78 -7.19 8.32
N ILE A 31 -8.32 -6.82 9.52
CA ILE A 31 -8.40 -7.65 10.74
C ILE A 31 -9.42 -7.07 11.74
N GLY A 32 -9.61 -5.76 11.71
CA GLY A 32 -10.42 -5.01 12.66
C GLY A 32 -11.94 -5.12 12.46
N PRO A 33 -12.72 -4.40 13.29
CA PRO A 33 -14.17 -4.45 13.28
C PRO A 33 -14.73 -4.00 11.91
N ARG A 34 -15.80 -4.68 11.48
CA ARG A 34 -16.55 -4.31 10.26
C ARG A 34 -17.21 -2.96 10.50
N ARG A 35 -16.80 -1.92 9.76
CA ARG A 35 -17.48 -0.62 9.77
C ARG A 35 -18.40 -0.53 8.56
N SER A 36 -19.62 -1.03 8.73
CA SER A 36 -20.76 -0.83 7.82
C SER A 36 -21.67 0.26 8.39
N PRO A 37 -22.29 1.17 7.59
CA PRO A 37 -22.39 1.16 6.12
C PRO A 37 -21.54 2.22 5.39
N HIS A 38 -20.94 3.21 6.09
CA HIS A 38 -20.17 4.30 5.46
C HIS A 38 -18.77 4.42 6.07
N LYS A 39 -17.83 3.59 5.62
CA LYS A 39 -16.40 3.75 5.94
C LYS A 39 -15.92 5.08 5.34
N ALA A 40 -15.73 6.10 6.19
CA ALA A 40 -15.36 7.45 5.79
C ALA A 40 -14.12 7.45 4.87
N LEU A 41 -14.15 8.28 3.83
CA LEU A 41 -13.05 8.39 2.87
C LEU A 41 -11.75 8.80 3.58
N ALA A 42 -11.83 9.70 4.56
CA ALA A 42 -10.70 10.09 5.41
C ALA A 42 -10.07 8.89 6.16
N LEU A 43 -10.89 7.95 6.63
CA LEU A 43 -10.40 6.74 7.31
C LEU A 43 -9.67 5.81 6.34
N ARG A 44 -10.16 5.68 5.10
CA ARG A 44 -9.47 4.90 4.06
C ARG A 44 -8.15 5.54 3.67
N LEU A 45 -8.10 6.87 3.54
CA LEU A 45 -6.85 7.60 3.29
C LEU A 45 -5.86 7.39 4.43
N PHE A 46 -6.34 7.42 5.69
CA PHE A 46 -5.51 7.13 6.84
C PHE A 46 -4.97 5.69 6.83
N GLU A 47 -5.81 4.69 6.53
CA GLU A 47 -5.35 3.31 6.35
C GLU A 47 -4.30 3.20 5.24
N LEU A 48 -4.51 3.89 4.12
CA LEU A 48 -3.59 3.91 2.99
C LEU A 48 -2.22 4.48 3.39
N LEU A 49 -2.22 5.56 4.17
CA LEU A 49 -1.02 6.20 4.66
C LEU A 49 -0.26 5.30 5.65
N VAL A 50 -0.98 4.61 6.53
CA VAL A 50 -0.38 3.63 7.46
C VAL A 50 0.17 2.43 6.70
N LEU A 51 -0.56 1.89 5.71
CA LEU A 51 -0.12 0.76 4.89
C LEU A 51 1.08 1.13 4.02
N PHE A 52 1.11 2.35 3.48
CA PHE A 52 2.27 2.89 2.77
C PHE A 52 3.50 2.93 3.68
N GLY A 53 3.36 3.45 4.90
CA GLY A 53 4.42 3.45 5.91
C GLY A 53 4.90 2.05 6.27
N ALA A 54 3.99 1.08 6.38
CA ALA A 54 4.35 -0.32 6.65
C ALA A 54 5.14 -0.97 5.49
N VAL A 55 4.75 -0.70 4.24
CA VAL A 55 5.46 -1.18 3.05
C VAL A 55 6.85 -0.55 2.94
N LEU A 56 6.96 0.76 3.18
CA LEU A 56 8.24 1.46 3.27
C LEU A 56 9.14 0.87 4.36
N GLY A 57 8.58 0.64 5.55
CA GLY A 57 9.29 0.02 6.67
C GLY A 57 9.79 -1.40 6.35
N LEU A 58 8.98 -2.20 5.64
CA LEU A 58 9.39 -3.52 5.16
C LEU A 58 10.52 -3.45 4.13
N GLY A 59 10.43 -2.55 3.16
CA GLY A 59 11.49 -2.32 2.17
C GLY A 59 12.80 -1.93 2.84
N PHE A 60 12.74 -0.98 3.78
CA PHE A 60 13.89 -0.55 4.56
C PHE A 60 14.47 -1.64 5.47
N GLY A 61 13.60 -2.45 6.08
CA GLY A 61 14.03 -3.58 6.91
C GLY A 61 14.77 -4.64 6.10
N LEU A 62 14.32 -4.92 4.87
CA LEU A 62 15.00 -5.83 3.94
C LEU A 62 16.32 -5.25 3.44
N GLU A 63 16.33 -3.97 3.05
CA GLU A 63 17.51 -3.27 2.55
C GLU A 63 18.62 -3.18 3.62
N ALA A 64 18.25 -2.93 4.89
CA ALA A 64 19.16 -2.94 6.03
C ALA A 64 19.81 -4.30 6.30
N ARG A 65 19.22 -5.42 5.85
CA ARG A 65 19.83 -6.75 5.98
C ARG A 65 20.85 -7.05 4.88
N ILE A 66 20.83 -6.31 3.78
CA ILE A 66 21.59 -6.62 2.56
C ILE A 66 22.84 -5.72 2.43
N GLY A 67 22.89 -4.54 3.06
CA GLY A 67 24.10 -3.72 3.06
C GLY A 67 23.94 -2.30 3.60
N GLN A 68 24.90 -1.42 3.25
CA GLN A 68 24.91 -0.01 3.63
C GLN A 68 23.75 0.72 2.95
N ARG A 69 22.87 1.29 3.77
CA ARG A 69 21.73 2.07 3.30
C ARG A 69 22.23 3.43 2.81
N HIS A 70 22.12 3.67 1.50
CA HIS A 70 22.37 5.00 0.96
C HIS A 70 21.35 6.00 1.49
N ALA A 71 21.80 7.24 1.74
CA ALA A 71 20.91 8.31 2.16
C ALA A 71 19.88 8.59 1.05
N GLN A 72 18.64 8.16 1.26
CA GLN A 72 17.52 8.43 0.36
C GLN A 72 17.01 9.84 0.62
N GLY A 73 17.03 10.67 -0.43
CA GLY A 73 16.46 12.02 -0.40
C GLY A 73 14.93 12.00 -0.30
N TRP A 74 14.34 13.18 -0.13
CA TRP A 74 12.88 13.35 -0.06
C TRP A 74 12.16 12.84 -1.33
N GLU A 75 12.86 12.88 -2.47
CA GLU A 75 12.40 12.43 -3.78
C GLU A 75 12.02 10.94 -3.76
N PHE A 76 12.81 10.11 -3.06
CA PHE A 76 12.54 8.69 -2.94
C PHE A 76 11.17 8.43 -2.28
N TYR A 77 10.86 9.18 -1.23
CA TYR A 77 9.59 9.05 -0.51
C TYR A 77 8.43 9.57 -1.37
N ALA A 78 8.62 10.68 -2.09
CA ALA A 78 7.62 11.24 -2.99
C ALA A 78 7.27 10.28 -4.13
N VAL A 79 8.28 9.74 -4.83
CA VAL A 79 8.09 8.78 -5.93
C VAL A 79 7.46 7.48 -5.40
N SER A 80 7.90 6.99 -4.24
CA SER A 80 7.32 5.80 -3.61
C SER A 80 5.84 6.02 -3.26
N ALA A 81 5.48 7.21 -2.77
CA ALA A 81 4.10 7.56 -2.47
C ALA A 81 3.25 7.61 -3.74
N CYS A 82 3.74 8.26 -4.81
CA CYS A 82 3.09 8.28 -6.11
C CYS A 82 2.88 6.88 -6.69
N LEU A 83 3.88 6.00 -6.58
CA LEU A 83 3.77 4.61 -7.00
C LEU A 83 2.69 3.88 -6.20
N PHE A 84 2.71 3.99 -4.87
CA PHE A 84 1.73 3.33 -4.01
C PHE A 84 0.29 3.80 -4.29
N LEU A 85 0.10 5.11 -4.50
CA LEU A 85 -1.19 5.67 -4.91
C LEU A 85 -1.65 5.15 -6.28
N THR A 86 -0.72 4.97 -7.22
CA THR A 86 -1.02 4.38 -8.53
C THR A 86 -1.48 2.92 -8.38
N LEU A 87 -0.82 2.15 -7.50
CA LEU A 87 -1.22 0.77 -7.18
C LEU A 87 -2.57 0.67 -6.45
N ALA A 88 -2.94 1.70 -5.69
CA ALA A 88 -4.24 1.80 -5.01
C ALA A 88 -5.41 2.11 -5.95
N PHE A 89 -5.12 2.64 -7.15
CA PHE A 89 -6.12 3.06 -8.13
C PHE A 89 -7.14 1.97 -8.52
N PRO A 90 -6.76 0.72 -8.86
CA PRO A 90 -7.74 -0.32 -9.21
C PRO A 90 -8.75 -0.59 -8.10
N GLY A 91 -8.33 -0.67 -6.84
CA GLY A 91 -9.21 -0.82 -5.69
C GLY A 91 -10.14 0.39 -5.53
N PHE A 92 -9.62 1.60 -5.71
CA PHE A 92 -10.41 2.83 -5.68
C PHE A 92 -11.50 2.83 -6.76
N VAL A 93 -11.14 2.52 -8.02
CA VAL A 93 -12.08 2.45 -9.14
C VAL A 93 -13.15 1.39 -8.90
N TRP A 94 -12.75 0.19 -8.46
CA TRP A 94 -13.69 -0.88 -8.17
C TRP A 94 -14.72 -0.49 -7.10
N ARG A 95 -14.31 0.26 -6.08
CA ARG A 95 -15.18 0.65 -4.96
C ARG A 95 -16.07 1.85 -5.27
N TYR A 96 -15.52 2.88 -5.90
CA TYR A 96 -16.18 4.17 -6.08
C TYR A 96 -16.76 4.36 -7.49
N LEU A 97 -16.15 3.75 -8.50
CA LEU A 97 -16.54 3.90 -9.91
C LEU A 97 -17.35 2.72 -10.44
N ARG A 98 -17.38 1.55 -9.78
CA ARG A 98 -18.45 0.55 -10.03
C ARG A 98 -19.77 1.10 -9.51
N ARG A 99 -20.34 2.00 -10.29
CA ARG A 99 -21.77 2.27 -10.31
C ARG A 99 -22.40 0.99 -10.82
N HIS A 100 -23.25 0.36 -10.02
CA HIS A 100 -24.16 -0.67 -10.51
C HIS A 100 -24.97 -0.03 -11.63
N ARG A 101 -24.57 -0.27 -12.89
CA ARG A 101 -25.47 -0.15 -14.03
C ARG A 101 -26.49 -1.27 -13.83
N GLY A 102 -27.56 -0.94 -13.11
CA GLY A 102 -28.86 -1.54 -13.38
C GLY A 102 -29.32 -1.11 -14.76
#